data_AF-X6LF60-F1
#
_entry.id   AF-X6LF60-F1
#
_cell.length_a   1.000
_cell.length_b   1.000
_cell.length_c   1.000
_cell.angle_alpha   90.00
_cell.angle_beta   90.00
_cell.angle_gamma   90.00
#
_symmetry.space_group_name_H-M   'P 1'
#
loop_
_entity.id
_entity.type
_entity.pdbx_description
1 polymer ?
#
loop_
_entity_poly.entity_id
_entity_poly.type
_entity_poly.pdbx_seq_one_letter_code
_entity_poly.pdbx_strand_id
1 'polypeptide(L)'
;WPENLPEEIVKKVVKLFHLLLLSEAALQKLGAIPYLLVVISSSLNNALCHTLLPFRFHQPILLSKETAQVIFSQMYCSKWTSYKIRKDSQKTSQHVCIAFNSSDIEWKFLVQNFWRYHPSQSDLAIVPNRKISDHDIIAFHLDLSSSISTEINNFLFELLFLQHVNTGQNILECFH
;
A
#
# COMPACT_ATOMS: atom_id res chain seq x y z
N TRP A 1 2.58 8.83 -4.86
CA TRP A 1 3.51 9.97 -4.90
C TRP A 1 2.86 11.13 -5.64
N PRO A 2 2.93 12.38 -5.15
CA PRO A 2 2.40 13.55 -5.86
C PRO A 2 2.92 13.69 -7.29
N GLU A 3 4.15 13.24 -7.54
CA GLU A 3 4.82 13.24 -8.85
C GLU A 3 4.16 12.33 -9.88
N ASN A 4 3.40 11.33 -9.44
CA ASN A 4 2.70 10.41 -10.35
C ASN A 4 1.36 11.00 -10.83
N LEU A 5 0.94 12.15 -10.32
CA LEU A 5 -0.30 12.79 -10.73
C LEU A 5 -0.13 13.50 -12.07
N PRO A 6 -1.07 13.33 -13.02
CA PRO A 6 -1.08 14.14 -14.25
C PRO A 6 -1.15 15.64 -13.92
N GLU A 7 -0.52 16.47 -14.74
CA GLU A 7 -0.40 17.92 -14.50
C GLU A 7 -1.77 18.59 -14.24
N GLU A 8 -2.79 18.21 -15.01
CA GLU A 8 -4.16 18.72 -14.85
C GLU A 8 -4.80 18.33 -13.50
N ILE A 9 -4.44 17.16 -12.97
CA ILE A 9 -4.87 16.74 -11.63
C ILE A 9 -4.11 17.51 -10.57
N VAL A 10 -2.80 17.73 -10.74
CA VAL A 10 -1.99 18.55 -9.82
C VAL A 10 -2.57 19.96 -9.72
N LYS A 11 -2.94 20.60 -10.84
CA LYS A 11 -3.57 21.93 -10.84
C LYS A 11 -4.87 21.95 -10.03
N LYS A 12 -5.71 20.91 -10.15
CA LYS A 12 -6.95 20.78 -9.35
C LYS A 12 -6.65 20.58 -7.87
N VAL A 13 -5.69 19.71 -7.54
CA VAL A 13 -5.26 19.46 -6.17
C VAL A 13 -4.73 20.75 -5.53
N VAL A 14 -3.87 21.51 -6.22
CA VAL A 14 -3.36 22.79 -5.74
C VAL A 14 -4.50 23.78 -5.44
N LYS A 15 -5.50 23.89 -6.33
CA LYS A 15 -6.68 24.72 -6.08
C LYS A 15 -7.46 24.28 -4.84
N LEU A 16 -7.61 22.97 -4.63
CA LEU A 16 -8.27 22.42 -3.44
C LEU A 16 -7.48 22.73 -2.16
N PHE A 17 -6.15 22.60 -2.18
CA PHE A 17 -5.30 22.99 -1.04
C PHE A 17 -5.48 24.46 -0.68
N HIS A 18 -5.50 25.36 -1.68
CA HIS A 18 -5.77 26.78 -1.42
C HIS A 18 -7.14 27.01 -0.81
N LEU A 19 -8.18 26.39 -1.36
CA LEU A 19 -9.55 26.61 -0.91
C LEU A 19 -9.82 26.02 0.49
N LEU A 20 -9.33 24.80 0.74
CA LEU A 20 -9.68 24.00 1.92
C LEU A 20 -8.68 24.09 3.07
N LEU A 21 -7.42 24.45 2.80
CA LEU A 21 -6.35 24.36 3.80
C LEU A 21 -5.57 25.66 3.98
N LEU A 22 -5.34 26.42 2.91
CA LEU A 22 -4.42 27.56 2.93
C LEU A 22 -5.11 28.92 2.90
N SER A 23 -6.41 28.98 2.60
CA SER A 23 -7.17 30.22 2.69
C SER A 23 -7.28 30.67 4.15
N GLU A 24 -7.35 31.98 4.39
CA GLU A 24 -7.46 32.53 5.74
C GLU A 24 -8.68 31.95 6.49
N ALA A 25 -9.82 31.88 5.81
CA ALA A 25 -11.03 31.27 6.35
C ALA A 25 -10.86 29.78 6.67
N ALA A 26 -10.11 29.03 5.85
CA ALA A 26 -9.81 27.63 6.12
C ALA A 26 -8.87 27.46 7.31
N LEU A 27 -7.80 28.24 7.38
CA LEU A 27 -6.83 28.21 8.49
C LEU A 27 -7.50 28.54 9.83
N GLN A 28 -8.41 29.52 9.86
CA GLN A 28 -9.19 29.84 11.06
C GLN A 28 -10.09 28.67 11.49
N LYS A 29 -10.79 28.03 10.55
CA LYS A 29 -11.63 26.85 10.85
C LYS A 29 -10.82 25.66 11.32
N LEU A 30 -9.70 25.40 10.65
CA LEU A 30 -8.79 24.30 10.95
C LEU A 30 -8.06 24.52 12.27
N GLY A 31 -7.82 25.76 12.70
CA GLY A 31 -7.24 26.07 14.00
C GLY A 31 -8.08 25.57 15.18
N ALA A 32 -9.38 25.34 14.98
CA ALA A 32 -10.28 24.78 15.99
C ALA A 32 -10.37 23.24 15.98
N ILE A 33 -9.73 22.57 15.00
CA ILE A 33 -9.86 21.13 14.77
C ILE A 33 -8.48 20.49 14.79
N PRO A 34 -8.22 19.44 15.58
CA PRO A 34 -6.97 18.70 15.46
C PRO A 34 -6.98 17.92 14.14
N TYR A 35 -6.12 18.30 13.20
CA TYR A 35 -5.90 17.55 11.96
C TYR A 35 -4.41 17.37 11.72
N LEU A 36 -4.05 16.24 11.10
CA LEU A 36 -2.70 15.96 10.62
C LEU A 36 -2.77 15.65 9.14
N LEU A 37 -2.17 16.51 8.32
CA LEU A 37 -1.97 16.27 6.90
C LEU A 37 -0.47 16.21 6.63
N VAL A 38 -0.02 15.11 6.04
CA VAL A 38 1.37 14.92 5.64
C VAL A 38 1.42 14.71 4.13
N VAL A 39 2.23 15.51 3.45
CA VAL A 39 2.53 15.35 2.03
C VAL A 39 3.99 14.94 1.91
N ILE A 40 4.23 13.76 1.34
CA ILE A 40 5.57 13.23 1.09
C ILE A 40 5.83 13.31 -0.41
N SER A 41 6.94 13.94 -0.77
CA SER A 41 7.38 14.13 -2.15
C SER A 41 8.85 13.77 -2.28
N SER A 42 9.23 13.17 -3.40
CA SER A 42 10.63 12.90 -3.76
C SER A 42 11.26 14.05 -4.56
N SER A 43 10.45 14.97 -5.09
CA SER A 43 10.88 16.13 -5.87
C SER A 43 10.27 17.42 -5.34
N LEU A 44 11.09 18.48 -5.30
CA LEU A 44 10.61 19.84 -5.01
C LEU A 44 10.02 20.53 -6.24
N ASN A 45 10.24 19.98 -7.44
CA ASN A 45 9.93 20.63 -8.71
C ASN A 45 8.49 20.34 -9.19
N ASN A 46 7.55 20.17 -8.26
CA ASN A 46 6.13 20.02 -8.58
C ASN A 46 5.31 21.15 -7.95
N ALA A 47 4.23 21.56 -8.62
CA ALA A 47 3.45 22.74 -8.24
C ALA A 47 2.85 22.63 -6.82
N LEU A 48 2.53 21.40 -6.38
CA LEU A 48 2.04 21.16 -5.02
C LEU A 48 3.13 21.41 -3.97
N CYS A 49 4.35 20.92 -4.21
CA CYS A 49 5.50 21.18 -3.34
C CYS A 49 5.83 22.67 -3.25
N HIS A 50 5.81 23.39 -4.37
CA HIS A 50 6.00 24.85 -4.36
C HIS A 50 4.96 25.56 -3.50
N THR A 51 3.69 25.15 -3.61
CA THR A 51 2.60 25.69 -2.80
C THR A 51 2.81 25.42 -1.30
N LEU A 52 3.37 24.25 -0.97
CA LEU A 52 3.56 23.80 0.41
C LEU A 52 4.93 24.13 1.01
N LEU A 53 5.80 24.84 0.28
CA LEU A 53 7.13 25.25 0.76
C LEU A 53 7.11 25.90 2.15
N PRO A 54 6.17 26.79 2.51
CA PRO A 54 6.13 27.39 3.84
C PRO A 54 5.93 26.40 4.99
N PHE A 55 5.38 25.21 4.71
CA PHE A 55 5.08 24.17 5.69
C PHE A 55 6.10 23.03 5.70
N ARG A 56 7.19 23.17 4.93
CA ARG A 56 8.19 22.13 4.78
C ARG A 56 8.96 21.92 6.10
N PHE A 57 9.19 20.66 6.46
CA PHE A 57 10.18 20.32 7.48
C PHE A 57 11.59 20.70 7.03
N HIS A 58 12.27 21.50 7.85
CA HIS A 58 13.64 21.96 7.58
C HIS A 58 14.63 20.80 7.44
N GLN A 59 14.41 19.71 8.19
CA GLN A 59 15.23 18.51 8.12
C GLN A 59 14.46 17.38 7.43
N PRO A 60 15.06 16.70 6.43
CA PRO A 60 14.48 15.49 5.88
C PRO A 60 14.29 14.44 6.96
N ILE A 61 13.11 13.84 6.99
CA ILE A 61 12.85 12.68 7.85
C ILE A 61 13.47 11.47 7.15
N LEU A 62 14.55 10.95 7.72
CA LEU A 62 15.17 9.71 7.29
C LEU A 62 14.64 8.57 8.16
N LEU A 63 14.03 7.57 7.54
CA LEU A 63 13.67 6.35 8.22
C LEU A 63 14.93 5.47 8.35
N SER A 64 15.46 5.34 9.56
CA SER A 64 16.60 4.44 9.79
C SER A 64 16.18 2.99 9.61
N LYS A 65 17.17 2.13 9.30
CA LYS A 65 16.95 0.69 9.16
C LYS A 65 16.40 0.09 10.45
N GLU A 66 16.88 0.55 11.60
CA GLU A 66 16.46 0.09 12.93
C GLU A 66 14.99 0.47 13.18
N THR A 67 14.61 1.71 12.89
CA THR A 67 13.21 2.14 13.02
C THR A 67 12.28 1.36 12.09
N ALA A 68 12.69 1.14 10.84
CA ALA A 68 11.92 0.33 9.89
C ALA A 68 11.74 -1.11 10.40
N GLN A 69 12.79 -1.72 10.95
CA GLN A 69 12.72 -3.06 11.53
C GLN A 69 11.79 -3.13 12.75
N VAL A 70 11.81 -2.12 13.62
CA VAL A 70 10.92 -2.04 14.78
C VAL A 70 9.46 -1.94 14.33
N ILE A 71 9.16 -1.05 13.38
CA ILE A 71 7.80 -0.90 12.83
C ILE A 71 7.33 -2.23 12.23
N PHE A 72 8.14 -2.84 11.38
CA PHE A 72 7.81 -4.11 10.74
C PHE A 72 7.58 -5.22 11.78
N SER A 73 8.43 -5.28 12.81
CA SER A 73 8.29 -6.26 13.89
C SER A 73 7.01 -6.05 14.68
N GLN A 74 6.64 -4.81 14.99
CA GLN A 74 5.39 -4.50 15.69
C GLN A 74 4.15 -4.89 14.86
N MET A 75 4.20 -4.71 13.53
CA MET A 75 3.10 -5.09 12.65
C MET A 75 2.92 -6.61 12.51
N TYR A 76 4.02 -7.38 12.48
CA TYR A 76 3.99 -8.80 12.09
C TYR A 76 4.44 -9.82 13.16
N CYS A 77 5.25 -9.45 14.16
CA CYS A 77 5.91 -10.44 15.04
C CYS A 77 4.97 -11.25 15.93
N SER A 78 3.83 -10.70 16.37
CA SER A 78 2.82 -11.48 17.11
C SER A 78 2.16 -12.55 16.23
N LYS A 79 2.07 -12.30 14.92
CA LYS A 79 1.53 -13.23 13.92
C LYS A 79 2.57 -14.24 13.44
N TRP A 80 3.87 -13.87 13.37
CA TRP A 80 4.93 -14.75 12.88
C TRP A 80 5.24 -15.93 13.82
N THR A 81 5.34 -15.70 15.13
CA THR A 81 5.50 -16.79 16.12
C THR A 81 4.30 -17.73 16.09
N SER A 82 3.09 -17.17 16.02
CA SER A 82 1.85 -17.92 15.84
C SER A 82 1.83 -18.73 14.53
N TYR A 83 2.31 -18.16 13.42
CA TYR A 83 2.46 -18.86 12.14
C TYR A 83 3.46 -20.01 12.24
N LYS A 84 4.63 -19.79 12.84
CA LYS A 84 5.64 -20.84 13.01
C LYS A 84 5.10 -22.01 13.84
N ILE A 85 4.43 -21.71 14.94
CA ILE A 85 3.75 -22.71 15.79
C ILE A 85 2.68 -23.48 15.02
N ARG A 86 1.87 -22.79 14.20
CA ARG A 86 0.83 -23.43 13.37
C ARG A 86 1.42 -24.27 12.23
N LYS A 87 2.47 -23.79 11.56
CA LYS A 87 3.18 -24.54 10.51
C LYS A 87 3.81 -25.82 11.06
N ASP A 88 4.42 -25.74 12.23
CA ASP A 88 5.06 -26.88 12.88
C ASP A 88 4.01 -27.90 13.41
N SER A 89 2.73 -27.50 13.56
CA SER A 89 1.65 -28.36 14.05
C SER A 89 0.66 -28.85 12.99
N GLN A 90 0.58 -28.22 11.80
CA GLN A 90 -0.35 -28.61 10.72
C GLN A 90 0.37 -29.20 9.50
N LYS A 91 -0.18 -30.29 8.96
CA LYS A 91 0.35 -31.01 7.78
C LYS A 91 -0.13 -30.48 6.42
N THR A 92 -1.04 -29.49 6.38
CA THR A 92 -1.67 -29.02 5.13
C THR A 92 -1.43 -27.52 4.93
N SER A 93 -0.17 -27.11 4.74
CA SER A 93 0.16 -25.76 4.28
C SER A 93 0.10 -25.68 2.76
N GLN A 94 -0.69 -24.77 2.22
CA GLN A 94 -0.71 -24.52 0.78
C GLN A 94 0.36 -23.49 0.43
N HIS A 95 1.21 -23.81 -0.54
CA HIS A 95 2.24 -22.93 -1.03
C HIS A 95 1.83 -22.36 -2.38
N VAL A 96 1.82 -21.03 -2.49
CA VAL A 96 1.48 -20.32 -3.71
C VAL A 96 2.70 -19.50 -4.12
N CYS A 97 3.27 -19.79 -5.27
CA CYS A 97 4.36 -19.01 -5.83
C CYS A 97 3.81 -18.04 -6.88
N ILE A 98 4.15 -16.76 -6.75
CA ILE A 98 3.80 -15.71 -7.72
C ILE A 98 5.10 -15.12 -8.23
N ALA A 99 5.38 -15.33 -9.51
CA ALA A 99 6.59 -14.83 -10.17
C ALA A 99 6.35 -13.46 -10.80
N PHE A 100 7.25 -12.53 -10.53
CA PHE A 100 7.32 -11.18 -11.11
C PHE A 100 8.51 -11.13 -12.08
N ASN A 101 8.30 -11.62 -13.30
CA ASN A 101 9.33 -11.80 -14.33
C ASN A 101 9.25 -10.80 -15.50
N SER A 102 8.27 -9.90 -15.47
CA SER A 102 8.06 -8.83 -16.45
C SER A 102 8.44 -7.47 -15.87
N SER A 103 8.69 -6.48 -16.73
CA SER A 103 8.82 -5.08 -16.30
C SER A 103 7.51 -4.56 -15.71
N ASP A 104 6.37 -5.04 -16.22
CA ASP A 104 5.07 -4.54 -15.84
C ASP A 104 4.35 -5.55 -14.93
N ILE A 105 3.60 -5.04 -13.96
CA ILE A 105 2.80 -5.88 -13.06
C ILE A 105 1.40 -6.08 -13.65
N GLU A 106 1.05 -7.33 -13.95
CA GLU A 106 -0.32 -7.69 -14.39
C GLU A 106 -1.30 -7.68 -13.21
N TRP A 107 -1.75 -6.48 -12.81
CA TRP A 107 -2.57 -6.25 -11.61
C TRP A 107 -3.83 -7.13 -11.52
N LYS A 108 -4.56 -7.27 -12.62
CA LYS A 108 -5.78 -8.09 -12.68
C LYS A 108 -5.48 -9.55 -12.38
N PHE A 109 -4.42 -10.10 -12.97
CA PHE A 109 -3.99 -11.46 -12.72
C PHE A 109 -3.53 -11.63 -11.26
N LEU A 110 -2.75 -10.69 -10.75
CA LEU A 110 -2.21 -10.72 -9.40
C LEU A 110 -3.33 -10.72 -8.34
N VAL A 111 -4.27 -9.80 -8.43
CA VAL A 111 -5.38 -9.69 -7.48
C VAL A 111 -6.33 -10.88 -7.57
N GLN A 112 -6.61 -11.40 -8.77
CA GLN A 112 -7.34 -12.66 -8.91
C GLN A 112 -6.63 -13.83 -8.23
N ASN A 113 -5.29 -13.91 -8.32
CA ASN A 113 -4.53 -14.95 -7.62
C ASN A 113 -4.62 -14.81 -6.10
N PHE A 114 -4.54 -13.60 -5.54
CA PHE A 114 -4.75 -13.41 -4.10
C PHE A 114 -6.17 -13.78 -3.66
N TRP A 115 -7.19 -13.32 -4.38
CA TRP A 115 -8.60 -13.62 -4.08
C TRP A 115 -8.96 -15.10 -4.17
N ARG A 116 -8.35 -15.85 -5.10
CA ARG A 116 -8.50 -17.32 -5.19
C ARG A 116 -8.15 -18.06 -3.91
N TYR A 117 -7.38 -17.43 -3.04
CA TYR A 117 -6.90 -17.96 -1.78
C TYR A 117 -7.42 -17.20 -0.56
N HIS A 118 -8.21 -16.15 -0.75
CA HIS A 118 -8.81 -15.41 0.35
C HIS A 118 -9.93 -16.24 1.00
N PRO A 119 -10.18 -16.17 2.32
CA PRO A 119 -11.32 -16.87 2.95
C PRO A 119 -12.70 -16.36 2.48
N SER A 120 -12.82 -15.06 2.20
CA SER A 120 -14.07 -14.41 1.76
C SER A 120 -14.26 -14.45 0.24
N GLN A 121 -14.29 -15.65 -0.35
CA GLN A 121 -14.42 -15.86 -1.81
C GLN A 121 -15.84 -15.62 -2.34
N SER A 122 -16.82 -15.45 -1.44
CA SER A 122 -18.25 -15.46 -1.75
C SER A 122 -18.72 -14.30 -2.62
N ASP A 123 -17.97 -13.20 -2.65
CA ASP A 123 -18.45 -11.93 -3.23
C ASP A 123 -17.90 -11.66 -4.64
N LEU A 124 -17.03 -12.53 -5.15
CA LEU A 124 -16.42 -12.39 -6.47
C LEU A 124 -16.70 -13.62 -7.33
N ALA A 125 -17.04 -13.43 -8.61
CA ALA A 125 -17.23 -14.50 -9.60
C ALA A 125 -15.90 -15.18 -10.00
N ILE A 126 -15.01 -15.42 -9.03
CA ILE A 126 -13.70 -16.03 -9.18
C ILE A 126 -13.85 -17.51 -8.86
N VAL A 127 -13.46 -18.37 -9.80
CA VAL A 127 -13.46 -19.83 -9.58
C VAL A 127 -12.45 -20.16 -8.46
N PRO A 128 -12.90 -20.67 -7.31
CA PRO A 128 -12.00 -20.99 -6.21
C PRO A 128 -11.19 -22.25 -6.51
N ASN A 129 -9.95 -22.29 -6.02
CA ASN A 129 -9.10 -23.48 -6.17
C ASN A 129 -9.55 -24.63 -5.26
N ARG A 130 -10.11 -24.31 -4.08
CA ARG A 130 -10.78 -25.22 -3.14
C ARG A 130 -11.53 -24.39 -2.09
N LYS A 131 -12.43 -25.03 -1.34
CA LYS A 131 -13.02 -24.42 -0.14
C LYS A 131 -11.92 -24.26 0.92
N ILE A 132 -11.58 -23.02 1.25
CA ILE A 132 -10.55 -22.69 2.24
C ILE A 132 -11.22 -22.63 3.61
N SER A 133 -10.66 -23.34 4.58
CA SER A 133 -11.06 -23.31 5.97
C SER A 133 -10.35 -22.18 6.70
N ASP A 134 -10.95 -21.63 7.76
CA ASP A 134 -10.32 -20.65 8.65
C ASP A 134 -9.04 -21.16 9.34
N HIS A 135 -8.80 -22.48 9.27
CA HIS A 135 -7.61 -23.13 9.78
C HIS A 135 -6.55 -23.46 8.73
N ASP A 136 -6.83 -23.23 7.44
CA ASP A 136 -5.83 -23.42 6.39
C ASP A 136 -4.75 -22.33 6.48
N ILE A 137 -3.49 -22.72 6.33
CA ILE A 137 -2.36 -21.80 6.22
C ILE A 137 -1.97 -21.70 4.75
N ILE A 138 -1.94 -20.47 4.23
CA ILE A 138 -1.53 -20.19 2.85
C ILE A 138 -0.24 -19.38 2.90
N ALA A 139 0.83 -19.95 2.37
CA ALA A 139 2.12 -19.32 2.26
C ALA A 139 2.30 -18.78 0.83
N PHE A 140 2.28 -17.45 0.69
CA PHE A 140 2.63 -16.79 -0.56
C PHE A 140 4.14 -16.57 -0.63
N HIS A 141 4.75 -17.08 -1.70
CA HIS A 141 6.13 -16.81 -2.09
C HIS A 141 6.09 -15.87 -3.28
N LEU A 142 6.57 -14.64 -3.09
CA LEU A 142 6.72 -13.66 -4.16
C LEU A 142 8.14 -13.78 -4.73
N ASP A 143 8.26 -14.28 -5.95
CA ASP A 143 9.53 -14.46 -6.63
C ASP A 143 9.81 -13.23 -7.52
N LEU A 144 10.80 -12.43 -7.13
CA LEU A 144 11.13 -11.17 -7.78
C LEU A 144 12.34 -11.36 -8.70
N SER A 145 12.12 -11.24 -10.01
CA SER A 145 13.21 -11.30 -10.99
C SER A 145 14.00 -9.99 -11.05
N SER A 146 15.13 -10.02 -11.76
CA SER A 146 15.93 -8.82 -12.03
C SER A 146 15.33 -7.88 -13.08
N SER A 147 14.31 -8.31 -13.84
CA SER A 147 13.64 -7.50 -14.86
C SER A 147 12.45 -6.69 -14.31
N ILE A 148 12.11 -6.86 -13.03
CA ILE A 148 10.97 -6.18 -12.42
C ILE A 148 11.18 -4.66 -12.33
N SER A 149 10.13 -3.88 -12.61
CA SER A 149 10.20 -2.42 -12.51
C SER A 149 10.20 -1.93 -11.07
N THR A 150 10.50 -0.64 -10.92
CA THR A 150 10.43 0.08 -9.63
C THR A 150 9.01 0.17 -9.06
N GLU A 151 7.97 -0.15 -9.85
CA GLU A 151 6.58 -0.21 -9.38
C GLU A 151 6.39 -1.28 -8.29
N ILE A 152 7.25 -2.30 -8.26
CA ILE A 152 7.23 -3.34 -7.22
C ILE A 152 7.36 -2.76 -5.80
N ASN A 153 8.06 -1.64 -5.65
CA ASN A 153 8.22 -0.98 -4.35
C ASN A 153 6.89 -0.43 -3.85
N ASN A 154 6.06 0.14 -4.74
CA ASN A 154 4.73 0.62 -4.38
C ASN A 154 3.81 -0.57 -4.05
N PHE A 155 3.86 -1.64 -4.85
CA PHE A 155 3.11 -2.86 -4.57
C PHE A 155 3.45 -3.46 -3.21
N LEU A 156 4.74 -3.65 -2.90
CA LEU A 156 5.17 -4.23 -1.62
C LEU A 156 4.84 -3.29 -0.45
N PHE A 157 4.90 -1.98 -0.64
CA PHE A 157 4.47 -1.03 0.37
C PHE A 157 2.96 -1.13 0.65
N GLU A 158 2.16 -1.19 -0.40
CA GLU A 158 0.72 -1.42 -0.35
C GLU A 158 0.38 -2.74 0.37
N LEU A 159 0.94 -3.85 -0.10
CA LEU A 159 0.69 -5.17 0.46
C LEU A 159 1.18 -5.32 1.91
N LEU A 160 2.42 -4.90 2.21
CA LEU A 160 3.06 -5.19 3.49
C LEU A 160 2.84 -4.10 4.55
N PHE A 161 2.67 -2.84 4.17
CA PHE A 161 2.51 -1.74 5.14
C PHE A 161 1.08 -1.24 5.20
N LEU A 162 0.42 -1.07 4.06
CA LEU A 162 -0.99 -0.64 4.04
C LEU A 162 -1.96 -1.81 4.23
N GLN A 163 -1.48 -3.06 4.08
CA GLN A 163 -2.31 -4.27 4.09
C GLN A 163 -3.47 -4.14 3.10
N HIS A 164 -3.18 -3.54 1.94
CA HIS A 164 -4.17 -3.26 0.92
C HIS A 164 -3.49 -3.11 -0.43
N VAL A 165 -4.03 -3.71 -1.49
CA VAL A 165 -3.52 -3.55 -2.87
C VAL A 165 -4.54 -2.80 -3.72
N ASN A 166 -4.13 -1.67 -4.29
CA ASN A 166 -4.95 -0.91 -5.23
C ASN A 166 -4.68 -1.35 -6.68
N THR A 167 -5.71 -1.82 -7.38
CA THR A 167 -5.58 -2.25 -8.79
C THR A 167 -5.75 -1.12 -9.80
N GLY A 168 -6.12 0.09 -9.36
CA GLY A 168 -6.42 1.21 -10.24
C GLY A 168 -7.69 1.03 -11.11
N GLN A 169 -8.43 -0.08 -10.95
CA GLN A 169 -9.65 -0.39 -11.68
C GLN A 169 -10.81 -0.56 -10.70
N ASN A 170 -11.65 0.47 -10.56
CA ASN A 170 -12.80 0.54 -9.66
C ASN A 170 -12.52 0.26 -8.16
N ILE A 171 -13.09 1.09 -7.28
CA ILE A 171 -12.90 1.06 -5.81
C ILE A 171 -13.39 -0.27 -5.16
N LEU A 172 -14.04 -1.15 -5.92
CA LEU A 172 -14.62 -2.41 -5.45
C LEU A 172 -13.69 -3.63 -5.58
N GLU A 173 -12.50 -3.49 -6.17
CA GLU A 173 -11.55 -4.60 -6.38
C GLU A 173 -10.30 -4.52 -5.47
N CYS A 174 -10.44 -3.88 -4.31
CA CYS A 174 -9.41 -3.76 -3.30
C CYS A 174 -9.24 -5.05 -2.51
N PHE A 175 -8.02 -5.61 -2.46
CA PHE A 175 -7.70 -6.75 -1.57
C PHE A 175 -7.34 -6.19 -0.18
N HIS A 176 -8.03 -6.67 0.87
CA HIS A 176 -7.83 -6.29 2.28
C HIS A 176 -7.37 -7.48 3.12
#